data_AF-A0A1M6VZH8-F1
#
_entry.id   AF-A0A1M6VZH8-F1
#
_cell.length_a   1.000
_cell.length_b   1.000
_cell.length_c   1.000
_cell.angle_alpha   90.00
_cell.angle_beta   90.00
_cell.angle_gamma   90.00
#
_symmetry.space_group_name_H-M   'P 1'
#
loop_
_entity.id
_entity.type
_entity.pdbx_description
1 polymer ?
#
loop_
_entity_poly.entity_id
_entity_poly.type
_entity_poly.pdbx_seq_one_letter_code
_entity_poly.pdbx_strand_id
1 'polypeptide(L)'
;MPAGSRFQGFLPDVVTAPSFIIRKHTERELTLTDYVDDGVLTARQREIILGAIRDRKNIIAAGKTKSGKTTFLNAILAEISRSDDRIVMLEDTREPDV
;
A
#
# COMPACT_ATOMS: atom_id res chain seq x y z
N MET A 1 5.18 -18.20 4.01
CA MET A 1 6.39 -18.36 4.86
C MET A 1 6.06 -17.78 6.24
N PRO A 2 6.80 -18.13 7.32
CA PRO A 2 6.51 -17.65 8.69
C PRO A 2 6.41 -16.11 8.86
N ALA A 3 6.79 -15.33 7.84
CA ALA A 3 6.69 -13.87 7.79
C ALA A 3 5.88 -13.35 6.57
N GLY A 4 4.75 -13.98 6.23
CA GLY A 4 3.83 -13.55 5.15
C GLY A 4 4.38 -13.57 3.71
N SER A 5 5.67 -13.84 3.54
CA SER A 5 6.36 -13.74 2.25
C SER A 5 5.93 -14.85 1.30
N ARG A 6 5.78 -14.50 0.02
CA ARG A 6 5.46 -15.45 -1.05
C ARG A 6 6.75 -16.06 -1.59
N PHE A 7 6.75 -17.37 -1.77
CA PHE A 7 7.86 -18.13 -2.32
C PHE A 7 7.46 -18.72 -3.67
N GLN A 8 8.33 -18.58 -4.67
CA GLN A 8 8.20 -19.24 -5.96
C GLN A 8 9.52 -19.92 -6.29
N GLY A 9 9.49 -21.22 -6.56
CA GLY A 9 10.66 -22.02 -6.93
C GLY A 9 10.48 -22.63 -8.31
N PHE A 10 11.61 -22.82 -9.02
CA PHE A 10 11.68 -23.47 -10.31
C PHE A 10 12.70 -24.60 -10.25
N LEU A 11 12.31 -25.78 -10.74
CA LEU A 11 13.17 -26.96 -10.82
C LEU A 11 13.71 -27.16 -12.25
N PRO A 12 14.80 -27.92 -12.42
CA PRO A 12 15.24 -28.37 -13.73
C PRO A 12 14.08 -29.00 -14.52
N ASP A 13 14.03 -28.71 -15.82
CA ASP A 13 12.93 -28.90 -16.81
C ASP A 13 12.25 -27.59 -17.24
N VAL A 14 12.30 -26.54 -16.41
CA VAL A 14 11.81 -25.19 -16.75
C VAL A 14 12.93 -24.14 -16.68
N VAL A 15 14.01 -24.43 -15.94
CA VAL A 15 15.16 -23.54 -15.72
C VAL A 15 16.48 -24.32 -15.78
N THR A 16 17.58 -23.66 -16.16
CA THR A 16 18.91 -24.27 -16.35
C THR A 16 19.55 -24.81 -15.07
N ALA A 17 19.15 -24.25 -13.92
CA ALA A 17 19.55 -24.67 -12.58
C ALA A 17 18.43 -24.29 -11.60
N PRO A 18 18.34 -24.95 -10.41
CA PRO A 18 17.35 -24.57 -9.40
C PRO A 18 17.39 -23.07 -9.10
N SER A 19 16.24 -22.41 -9.17
CA SER A 19 16.12 -20.98 -8.91
C SER A 19 14.86 -20.66 -8.13
N PHE A 20 14.86 -19.54 -7.40
CA PHE A 20 13.71 -19.14 -6.61
C PHE A 20 13.60 -17.62 -6.49
N ILE A 21 12.38 -17.15 -6.20
CA ILE A 21 12.04 -15.77 -5.91
C ILE A 21 11.32 -15.75 -4.56
N ILE A 22 11.77 -14.88 -3.66
CA ILE A 22 11.05 -14.54 -2.43
C ILE A 22 10.51 -13.13 -2.61
N ARG A 23 9.18 -12.99 -2.57
CA ARG A 23 8.50 -11.70 -2.50
C ARG A 23 8.17 -11.42 -1.04
N LYS A 24 8.98 -10.58 -0.42
CA LYS A 24 8.75 -10.11 0.95
C LYS A 24 7.55 -9.15 0.95
N HIS A 25 6.65 -9.32 1.92
CA HIS A 25 5.67 -8.29 2.23
C HIS A 25 6.39 -7.17 2.97
N THR A 26 6.36 -5.96 2.43
CA THR A 26 6.95 -4.81 3.11
C THR A 26 5.94 -4.29 4.13
N GLU A 27 6.21 -4.53 5.41
CA GLU A 27 5.40 -4.12 6.57
C GLU A 27 5.47 -2.61 6.89
N ARG A 28 6.06 -1.78 6.01
CA ARG A 28 6.21 -0.36 6.30
C ARG A 28 4.97 0.38 5.83
N GLU A 29 4.02 0.56 6.74
CA GLU A 29 2.92 1.51 6.56
C GLU A 29 3.49 2.93 6.52
N LEU A 30 3.47 3.56 5.34
CA LEU A 30 3.82 4.97 5.20
C LEU A 30 2.63 5.82 5.64
N THR A 31 2.86 6.78 6.53
CA THR A 31 1.87 7.76 6.97
C THR A 31 1.89 9.00 6.07
N LEU A 32 0.82 9.79 6.07
CA LEU A 32 0.82 11.08 5.35
C LEU A 32 1.89 12.06 5.87
N THR A 33 2.36 11.89 7.11
CA THR A 33 3.47 12.67 7.67
C THR A 33 4.79 12.25 7.02
N ASP A 34 5.03 10.95 6.84
CA ASP A 34 6.24 10.45 6.14
C ASP A 34 6.33 11.01 4.72
N TYR A 35 5.20 11.13 4.01
CA TYR A 35 5.16 11.76 2.69
C TYR A 35 5.55 13.25 2.71
N VAL A 36 5.29 13.96 3.80
CA VAL A 36 5.71 15.36 3.96
C VAL A 36 7.20 15.44 4.29
N ASP A 37 7.66 14.59 5.20
CA ASP A 37 9.07 14.53 5.62
C ASP A 37 9.99 14.13 4.46
N ASP A 38 9.54 13.22 3.59
CA ASP A 38 10.22 12.80 2.36
C ASP A 38 10.09 13.82 1.22
N GLY A 39 9.35 14.92 1.41
CA GLY A 39 9.17 15.98 0.42
C GLY A 39 8.28 15.61 -0.78
N VAL A 40 7.59 14.47 -0.72
CA VAL A 40 6.65 14.03 -1.76
C VAL A 40 5.35 14.85 -1.71
N LEU A 41 4.91 15.22 -0.51
CA LEU A 41 3.82 16.15 -0.27
C LEU A 41 4.32 17.41 0.44
N THR A 42 3.66 18.52 0.16
CA THR A 42 3.74 19.71 1.02
C THR A 42 2.83 19.54 2.24
N ALA A 43 3.15 20.22 3.34
CA ALA A 43 2.27 20.27 4.52
C ALA A 43 0.85 20.73 4.15
N ARG A 44 0.71 21.68 3.21
CA ARG A 44 -0.59 22.13 2.71
C ARG A 44 -1.38 21.03 2.01
N GLN A 45 -0.72 20.20 1.18
CA GLN A 45 -1.39 19.08 0.50
C GLN A 45 -1.87 18.03 1.51
N ARG A 46 -1.07 17.74 2.54
CA ARG A 46 -1.50 16.88 3.66
C ARG A 46 -2.77 17.41 4.33
N GLU A 47 -2.82 18.70 4.68
CA GLU A 47 -4.02 19.28 5.30
C GLU A 47 -5.26 19.23 4.39
N ILE A 48 -5.10 19.40 3.08
CA ILE A 48 -6.20 19.25 2.11
C ILE A 48 -6.73 17.81 2.13
N ILE A 49 -5.84 16.81 2.16
CA ILE A 49 -6.23 15.39 2.22
C ILE A 49 -6.95 15.09 3.53
N LEU A 50 -6.42 15.55 4.67
CA LEU A 50 -7.06 15.36 5.98
C LEU A 50 -8.44 16.04 6.05
N GLY A 51 -8.59 17.23 5.48
CA GLY A 51 -9.89 17.89 5.33
C GLY A 51 -10.86 17.09 4.47
N ALA A 52 -10.39 16.57 3.33
CA ALA A 52 -11.20 15.74 2.45
C ALA A 52 -11.68 14.44 3.11
N ILE A 53 -10.85 13.82 3.95
CA ILE A 53 -11.22 12.64 4.77
C ILE A 53 -12.33 13.01 5.76
N ARG A 54 -12.13 14.07 6.56
CA ARG A 54 -13.11 14.54 7.56
C ARG A 54 -14.45 14.91 6.92
N ASP A 55 -14.42 15.52 5.74
CA ASP A 55 -15.60 15.92 4.97
C ASP A 55 -16.18 14.77 4.12
N ARG A 56 -15.64 13.54 4.27
CA ARG A 56 -16.05 12.32 3.55
C ARG A 56 -16.14 12.52 2.03
N LYS A 57 -15.15 13.21 1.46
CA LYS A 57 -15.03 13.39 0.02
C LYS A 57 -14.52 12.12 -0.64
N ASN A 58 -14.90 11.93 -1.90
CA ASN A 58 -14.34 10.88 -2.74
C ASN A 58 -12.89 11.24 -3.11
N ILE A 59 -11.96 10.31 -2.88
CA ILE A 59 -10.53 10.46 -3.21
C ILE A 59 -10.14 9.40 -4.23
N ILE A 60 -9.48 9.79 -5.31
CA ILE A 60 -8.97 8.89 -6.35
C ILE A 60 -7.47 9.11 -6.48
N ALA A 61 -6.68 8.05 -6.31
CA ALA A 61 -5.26 8.05 -6.63
C ALA A 61 -5.03 7.59 -8.08
N ALA A 62 -4.45 8.45 -8.92
CA ALA A 62 -4.17 8.18 -10.32
C ALA A 62 -2.67 8.29 -10.65
N GLY A 63 -2.21 7.59 -11.68
CA GLY A 63 -0.79 7.49 -12.03
C GLY A 63 -0.41 6.17 -12.70
N LYS A 64 0.84 6.05 -13.15
CA LYS A 64 1.38 4.88 -13.87
C LYS A 64 1.45 3.63 -12.98
N THR A 65 1.55 2.44 -13.57
CA THR A 65 1.82 1.20 -12.83
C THR A 65 3.11 1.34 -12.02
N LYS A 66 3.13 0.83 -10.79
CA LYS A 66 4.26 0.95 -9.82
C LYS A 66 4.61 2.38 -9.36
N SER A 67 3.74 3.38 -9.56
CA SER A 67 3.97 4.75 -9.08
C SER A 67 3.62 4.99 -7.60
N GLY A 68 3.42 3.94 -6.80
CA GLY A 68 3.11 4.07 -5.36
C GLY A 68 1.64 4.38 -5.01
N LYS A 69 0.70 4.26 -5.95
CA LYS A 69 -0.73 4.58 -5.70
C LYS A 69 -1.34 3.78 -4.56
N THR A 70 -1.13 2.45 -4.55
CA THR A 70 -1.65 1.56 -3.50
C THR A 70 -1.08 1.94 -2.15
N THR A 71 0.23 2.19 -2.08
CA THR A 71 0.90 2.66 -0.86
C THR A 71 0.33 3.99 -0.36
N PHE A 72 0.06 4.93 -1.27
CA PHE A 72 -0.54 6.21 -0.91
C PHE A 72 -1.99 6.08 -0.44
N LEU A 73 -2.80 5.23 -1.08
CA LEU A 73 -4.16 4.94 -0.63
C LEU A 73 -4.16 4.26 0.75
N ASN A 74 -3.19 3.38 1.04
CA ASN A 74 -3.06 2.78 2.36
C ASN A 74 -2.76 3.82 3.44
N ALA A 75 -1.93 4.82 3.15
CA ALA A 75 -1.68 5.95 4.06
C ALA A 75 -2.97 6.74 4.38
N ILE A 76 -3.84 6.92 3.37
CA ILE A 76 -5.14 7.58 3.53
C ILE A 76 -6.10 6.69 4.33
N LEU A 77 -6.16 5.39 4.03
CA LEU A 77 -6.98 4.42 4.74
C LEU A 77 -6.58 4.32 6.22
N ALA A 78 -5.29 4.43 6.54
CA ALA A 78 -4.78 4.47 7.91
C ALA A 78 -5.22 5.72 8.70
N GLU A 79 -5.48 6.85 8.02
CA GLU A 79 -6.09 8.01 8.66
C GLU A 79 -7.61 7.86 8.82
N ILE A 80 -8.29 7.20 7.86
CA ILE A 80 -9.72 6.87 7.96
C ILE A 80 -9.97 5.84 9.07
N SER A 81 -9.08 4.86 9.27
CA SER A 81 -9.26 3.84 10.32
C SER A 81 -9.20 4.38 11.75
N ARG A 82 -8.76 5.64 11.92
CA ARG A 82 -8.79 6.35 13.21
C ARG A 82 -10.15 6.97 13.54
N SER A 83 -11.07 7.03 12.59
CA SER A 83 -12.47 7.40 12.86
C SER A 83 -13.33 6.15 13.09
N ASP A 84 -14.50 6.31 13.68
CA ASP A 84 -15.51 5.24 13.83
C ASP A 84 -16.23 4.91 12.50
N ASP A 85 -15.59 5.16 11.37
CA ASP A 85 -16.16 4.91 10.05
C ASP A 85 -16.05 3.41 9.68
N ARG A 86 -17.10 2.88 9.05
CA ARG A 86 -17.09 1.51 8.53
C ARG A 86 -16.38 1.47 7.18
N ILE A 87 -15.26 0.75 7.11
CA ILE A 87 -14.46 0.59 5.89
C ILE A 87 -14.83 -0.72 5.19
N VAL A 88 -15.07 -0.65 3.88
CA VAL A 88 -15.23 -1.83 3.01
C VAL A 88 -14.20 -1.72 1.89
N MET A 89 -13.35 -2.73 1.77
CA MET A 89 -12.29 -2.78 0.75
C MET A 89 -12.64 -3.81 -0.32
N LEU A 90 -12.53 -3.42 -1.59
CA LEU A 90 -12.71 -4.29 -2.75
C LEU A 90 -11.40 -4.29 -3.53
N GLU A 91 -10.72 -5.43 -3.55
CA GLU A 91 -9.48 -5.62 -4.31
C GLU A 91 -9.60 -6.85 -5.19
N ASP A 92 -9.03 -6.77 -6.40
CA ASP A 92 -9.00 -7.88 -7.37
C ASP A 92 -8.05 -9.02 -6.89
N THR A 93 -7.14 -8.73 -5.96
CA THR A 93 -6.29 -9.74 -5.33
C THR A 93 -6.03 -9.33 -3.89
N ARG A 94 -6.69 -9.97 -2.92
CA ARG A 94 -6.35 -9.80 -1.49
C ARG A 94 -4.87 -10.11 -1.31
N GLU A 95 -4.12 -9.18 -0.74
CA GLU A 95 -2.93 -9.55 0.01
C GLU A 95 -3.44 -10.14 1.33
N PRO A 96 -3.21 -11.44 1.62
CA PRO A 96 -3.64 -12.00 2.88
C PRO A 96 -2.83 -11.37 4.00
N ASP A 97 -3.51 -10.79 4.99
CA ASP A 97 -2.93 -10.48 6.30
C ASP A 97 -2.30 -11.76 6.86
N VAL A 98 -0.99 -11.73 7.13
CA VAL A 98 -0.28 -12.80 7.85
C VAL A 98 0.59 -12.17 8.93
#